data_AF-A0A1D3RPG4-F1
#
_entry.id   AF-A0A1D3RPG4-F1
#
_cell.length_a   1.000
_cell.length_b   1.000
_cell.length_c   1.000
_cell.angle_alpha   90.00
_cell.angle_beta   90.00
_cell.angle_gamma   90.00
#
_symmetry.space_group_name_H-M   'P 1'
#
loop_
_entity.id
_entity.type
_entity.pdbx_description
1 polymer ?
#
loop_
_entity_poly.entity_id
_entity_poly.type
_entity_poly.pdbx_seq_one_letter_code
_entity_poly.pdbx_strand_id
1 'polypeptide(L)' 'MSDSLSSNAIIYAILSIDAEIALQKDYLESSDVLPEERENEEGILDDLEQAFMEFIEFYKSCRKQDKELPALDELLTHPL' A
#
# COMPACT_ATOMS: atom_id res chain seq x y z
N MET A 1 9.15 11.56 23.23
CA MET A 1 8.97 10.42 22.31
C MET A 1 7.87 10.82 21.35
N SER A 2 8.21 11.56 20.30
CA SER A 2 7.34 11.67 19.15
C SER A 2 7.66 10.43 18.33
N ASP A 3 6.85 9.39 18.47
CA ASP A 3 7.02 8.11 17.75
C ASP A 3 6.68 8.32 16.27
N SER A 4 7.47 9.16 15.59
CA SER A 4 7.41 9.31 14.15
C SER A 4 7.95 8.02 13.53
N LEU A 5 7.13 7.31 12.75
CA LEU A 5 7.61 6.20 11.92
C LEU A 5 8.85 6.66 11.15
N SER A 6 9.89 5.83 11.14
CA SER A 6 11.06 6.10 10.32
C SER A 6 10.69 6.05 8.84
N SER A 7 11.34 6.85 8.00
CA SER A 7 11.08 6.84 6.55
C SER A 7 11.18 5.45 5.95
N ASN A 8 12.09 4.61 6.45
CA ASN A 8 12.21 3.21 6.03
C ASN A 8 10.98 2.38 6.40
N ALA A 9 10.42 2.56 7.60
CA ALA A 9 9.21 1.85 8.00
C ALA A 9 8.01 2.22 7.12
N ILE A 10 7.92 3.49 6.69
CA ILE A 10 6.89 3.95 5.73
C ILE A 10 7.10 3.31 4.36
N ILE A 11 8.35 3.26 3.88
CA ILE A 11 8.69 2.61 2.59
C ILE A 11 8.25 1.15 2.61
N TYR A 12 8.62 0.40 3.66
CA TYR A 12 8.21 -1.00 3.78
C TYR A 12 6.70 -1.15 3.90
N ALA A 13 6.00 -0.26 4.62
CA ALA A 13 4.54 -0.29 4.70
C ALA A 13 3.89 -0.09 3.32
N ILE A 14 4.36 0.88 2.53
CA ILE A 14 3.87 1.13 1.17
C ILE A 14 4.07 -0.09 0.28
N LEU A 15 5.28 -0.66 0.26
CA LEU A 15 5.58 -1.84 -0.56
C LEU A 15 4.76 -3.06 -0.15
N SER A 16 4.56 -3.28 1.15
CA SER A 16 3.75 -4.39 1.65
C SER A 16 2.27 -4.23 1.29
N ILE A 17 1.72 -3.02 1.41
CA ILE A 17 0.31 -2.76 1.06
C ILE A 17 0.11 -2.89 -0.46
N ASP A 18 1.06 -2.40 -1.28
CA ASP A 18 1.02 -2.57 -2.74
C ASP A 18 0.97 -4.06 -3.14
N ALA A 19 1.83 -4.88 -2.52
CA ALA A 19 1.85 -6.32 -2.73
C ALA A 19 0.53 -6.97 -2.28
N GLU A 20 -0.04 -6.57 -1.15
CA GLU A 20 -1.31 -7.09 -0.66
C GLU A 20 -2.49 -6.71 -1.56
N ILE A 21 -2.52 -5.48 -2.08
CA ILE A 21 -3.52 -5.03 -3.07
C ILE A 21 -3.45 -5.90 -4.32
N ALA A 22 -2.24 -6.18 -4.82
CA ALA A 22 -2.06 -7.04 -5.99
C ALA A 22 -2.60 -8.46 -5.72
N LEU A 23 -2.27 -9.04 -4.55
CA LEU A 23 -2.76 -10.36 -4.15
C LEU A 23 -4.29 -10.39 -4.01
N GLN A 24 -4.88 -9.36 -3.41
CA GLN A 24 -6.33 -9.27 -3.22
C GLN A 24 -7.07 -9.12 -4.56
N LYS A 25 -6.50 -8.36 -5.51
CA LYS A 25 -7.02 -8.26 -6.88
C LYS A 25 -6.95 -9.60 -7.60
N ASP A 26 -5.81 -10.29 -7.53
CA ASP A 26 -5.65 -11.61 -8.11
C ASP A 26 -6.64 -12.62 -7.50
N TYR A 27 -6.89 -12.55 -6.18
CA TYR A 27 -7.88 -13.36 -5.50
C TYR A 27 -9.30 -13.06 -5.99
N LEU A 28 -9.70 -11.78 -6.08
CA LEU A 28 -11.01 -11.35 -6.58
C LEU A 28 -11.28 -11.73 -8.05
N GLU A 29 -10.22 -11.83 -8.86
CA GLU A 29 -10.28 -12.31 -10.24
C GLU A 29 -10.31 -13.85 -10.36
N SER A 30 -9.89 -14.55 -9.30
CA SER A 30 -9.88 -16.01 -9.26
C SER A 30 -11.29 -16.61 -9.18
N SER A 31 -11.41 -17.88 -9.55
CA SER A 31 -12.64 -18.66 -9.35
C SER A 31 -12.85 -19.11 -7.91
N ASP A 32 -11.91 -18.81 -7.00
CA ASP A 32 -11.92 -19.30 -5.63
C ASP A 32 -12.80 -18.44 -4.72
N VAL A 33 -13.17 -17.23 -5.15
CA VAL A 33 -14.06 -16.33 -4.41
C VAL A 33 -15.51 -16.76 -4.55
N LEU A 34 -16.11 -17.14 -3.43
CA LEU A 34 -17.53 -17.46 -3.37
C LEU A 34 -18.39 -16.21 -3.61
N PRO A 35 -19.53 -16.31 -4.31
CA PRO A 35 -20.40 -15.16 -4.57
C PRO A 35 -20.83 -14.40 -3.31
N GLU A 36 -21.03 -15.12 -2.21
CA GLU A 36 -21.39 -14.55 -0.89
C GLU A 36 -20.24 -13.82 -0.19
N GLU A 37 -18.99 -14.11 -0.54
CA GLU A 37 -17.80 -13.49 0.06
C GLU A 37 -17.34 -12.28 -0.75
N ARG A 38 -17.69 -12.21 -2.04
CA ARG A 38 -17.23 -11.16 -2.97
C ARG A 38 -17.43 -9.74 -2.46
N GLU A 39 -18.61 -9.40 -1.93
CA GLU A 39 -18.88 -8.03 -1.41
C GLU A 39 -17.93 -7.68 -0.26
N ASN A 40 -17.62 -8.64 0.61
CA ASN A 40 -16.69 -8.45 1.72
C ASN A 40 -15.24 -8.31 1.21
N GLU A 41 -14.83 -9.17 0.28
CA GLU A 41 -13.49 -9.13 -0.31
C GLU A 41 -13.22 -7.86 -1.13
N GLU A 42 -14.24 -7.34 -1.83
CA GLU A 42 -14.19 -6.04 -2.52
C GLU A 42 -14.08 -4.89 -1.49
N GLY A 43 -14.78 -4.97 -0.36
CA GLY A 43 -14.63 -4.00 0.74
C GLY A 43 -13.23 -4.00 1.38
N ILE A 44 -12.63 -5.18 1.54
CA ILE A 44 -11.24 -5.30 2.01
C ILE A 44 -10.27 -4.63 1.01
N LEU A 45 -10.49 -4.84 -0.29
CA LEU A 45 -9.69 -4.18 -1.32
C LEU A 45 -9.80 -2.66 -1.24
N ASP A 46 -11.02 -2.12 -1.09
CA ASP A 46 -11.24 -0.68 -0.94
C ASP A 46 -10.49 -0.10 0.27
N ASP A 47 -10.55 -0.79 1.42
CA ASP A 47 -9.83 -0.39 2.64
C ASP A 47 -8.30 -0.42 2.44
N LEU A 48 -7.78 -1.44 1.74
CA LEU A 48 -6.35 -1.55 1.41
C LEU A 48 -5.89 -0.41 0.48
N GLU A 49 -6.66 -0.13 -0.58
CA GLU A 49 -6.36 0.98 -1.49
C GLU A 49 -6.43 2.34 -0.80
N GLN A 50 -7.39 2.53 0.11
CA GLN A 50 -7.46 3.74 0.93
C GLN A 50 -6.21 3.87 1.82
N ALA A 51 -5.86 2.81 2.55
CA ALA A 51 -4.68 2.81 3.41
C ALA A 51 -3.41 3.12 2.61
N PHE A 52 -3.25 2.52 1.44
CA PHE A 52 -2.13 2.80 0.54
C PHE A 52 -2.03 4.28 0.20
N MET A 53 -3.14 4.90 -0.19
CA MET A 53 -3.17 6.33 -0.53
C MET A 53 -2.80 7.22 0.66
N GLU A 54 -3.23 6.88 1.87
CA GLU A 54 -2.84 7.61 3.09
C GLU A 54 -1.33 7.51 3.35
N PHE A 55 -0.74 6.32 3.21
CA PHE A 55 0.70 6.14 3.35
C PHE A 55 1.50 6.86 2.27
N ILE A 56 1.00 6.90 1.03
CA ILE A 56 1.60 7.65 -0.08
C ILE A 56 1.61 9.16 0.22
N GLU A 57 0.51 9.73 0.72
CA GLU A 57 0.45 11.14 1.10
C GLU A 57 1.37 11.46 2.29
N PHE A 58 1.47 10.55 3.26
CA PHE A 58 2.41 10.68 4.36
C PHE A 58 3.86 10.64 3.86
N TYR A 59 4.21 9.71 2.98
CA TYR A 59 5.53 9.61 2.37
C TYR A 59 5.90 10.86 1.55
N LYS A 60 4.96 11.41 0.77
CA LYS A 60 5.17 12.69 0.07
C LYS A 60 5.51 13.81 1.04
N SER A 61 4.90 13.81 2.22
CA SER A 61 5.18 14.78 3.28
C SER A 61 6.57 14.58 3.88
N CYS A 62 7.00 13.33 4.10
CA CYS A 62 8.37 13.00 4.52
C CYS A 62 9.40 13.42 3.48
N ARG A 63 9.18 13.11 2.19
CA ARG A 63 10.09 13.47 1.09
C ARG A 63 10.24 14.98 0.87
N LYS A 64 9.21 15.77 1.21
CA LYS A 64 9.32 17.25 1.22
C LYS A 64 10.32 17.74 2.28
N GLN A 65 10.47 17.00 3.38
CA GLN A 65 11.39 17.31 4.47
C GLN A 65 12.77 16.69 4.27
N ASP A 66 12.83 15.53 3.61
CA ASP A 66 14.04 14.77 3.32
C ASP A 66 14.12 14.40 1.82
N LYS A 67 15.02 15.09 1.11
CA LYS A 67 15.20 14.93 -0.35
C LYS A 67 16.05 13.72 -0.73
N GLU A 68 16.66 13.03 0.23
CA GLU A 68 17.41 11.79 -0.04
C GLU A 68 16.48 10.59 -0.25
N LEU A 69 15.19 10.73 0.09
CA LEU A 69 14.20 9.69 -0.15
C LEU A 69 13.88 9.52 -1.64
N PRO A 70 13.78 8.26 -2.12
CA PRO A 70 13.52 7.96 -3.53
C PRO A 70 12.19 8.54 -4.03
N ALA A 71 12.03 8.65 -5.34
CA ALA A 71 10.73 9.00 -5.91
C ALA A 71 9.74 7.85 -5.71
N LEU A 72 8.44 8.15 -5.61
CA LEU A 72 7.40 7.13 -5.52
C LEU A 72 7.44 6.18 -6.72
N ASP A 73 7.67 6.73 -7.91
CA ASP A 73 7.75 5.93 -9.14
C ASP A 73 8.90 4.92 -9.08
N GLU A 74 10.05 5.30 -8.51
CA GLU A 74 11.21 4.42 -8.31
C GLU A 74 10.93 3.35 -7.23
N LEU A 75 10.15 3.70 -6.22
CA LEU A 75 9.77 2.81 -5.13
C LEU A 75 8.78 1.74 -5.61
N LEU A 76 7.80 2.12 -6.44
CA LEU A 76 6.73 1.23 -6.91
C LEU A 76 7.08 0.44 -8.18
N THR A 77 8.17 0.78 -8.88
CA THR A 77 8.65 0.01 -10.05
C THR A 77 9.58 -1.14 -9.69
N HIS A 78 10.05 -1.20 -8.44
CA HIS A 78 10.86 -2.30 -7.93
C HIS A 78 10.04 -3.15 -6.96
N PRO A 79 9.31 -4.17 -7.45
CA PRO A 79 8.74 -5.18 -6.57
C PRO A 79 9.87 -5.84 -5.77
N LEU A 80 9.59 -6.10 -4.49
CA LEU A 80 10.50 -6.78 -3.55
C LEU A 80 10.99 -8.13 -4.09
#